data_AF-A0A2V9W5G3-F1
#
_entry.id   AF-A0A2V9W5G3-F1
#
_cell.length_a   1.000
_cell.length_b   1.000
_cell.length_c   1.000
_cell.angle_alpha   90.00
_cell.angle_beta   90.00
_cell.angle_gamma   90.00
#
_symmetry.space_group_name_H-M   'P 1'
#
loop_
_entity.id
_entity.type
_entity.pdbx_description
1 polymer ?
#
loop_
_entity_poly.entity_id
_entity_poly.type
_entity_poly.pdbx_seq_one_letter_code
_entity_poly.pdbx_strand_id
1 'polypeptide(L)'
;MGIVPNSASQILEETLDKVRLRANADGECFGGEIMDAMREAAAGLRADRLEVLLTRAVLVQTMESLGESYPAEVLQDYENRMPVSKALKYLSEAIEWTRHLKQSDDVSRANETGALAERPTAPLTMQG
;
A
#
# COMPACT_ATOMS: atom_id res chain seq x y z
N MET A 1 4.90 -11.48 5.62
CA MET A 1 4.60 -10.12 5.12
C MET A 1 4.87 -10.09 3.64
N GLY A 2 3.88 -9.69 2.83
CA GLY A 2 4.06 -9.54 1.38
C GLY A 2 4.90 -8.30 1.09
N ILE A 3 5.73 -8.36 0.05
CA ILE A 3 6.55 -7.23 -0.40
C ILE A 3 5.62 -6.08 -0.79
N VAL A 4 5.77 -4.92 -0.16
CA VAL A 4 5.07 -3.68 -0.52
C VAL A 4 5.92 -2.95 -1.55
N PRO A 5 5.41 -2.66 -2.77
CA PRO A 5 6.23 -2.02 -3.79
C PRO A 5 6.59 -0.58 -3.41
N ASN A 6 7.75 -0.13 -3.88
CA ASN A 6 8.22 1.24 -3.62
C ASN A 6 7.24 2.30 -4.16
N SER A 7 6.58 2.00 -5.28
CA SER A 7 5.55 2.83 -5.89
C SER A 7 4.21 2.84 -5.13
N ALA A 8 3.97 1.93 -4.18
CA ALA A 8 2.65 1.76 -3.55
C ALA A 8 2.08 3.05 -2.94
N SER A 9 2.91 3.80 -2.22
CA SER A 9 2.51 5.07 -1.60
C SER A 9 2.07 6.09 -2.65
N GLN A 10 2.85 6.25 -3.72
CA GLN A 10 2.56 7.19 -4.80
C GLN A 10 1.31 6.77 -5.60
N ILE A 11 1.15 5.47 -5.87
CA ILE A 11 -0.05 4.94 -6.50
C ILE A 11 -1.28 5.26 -5.65
N LEU A 12 -1.23 5.03 -4.33
CA LEU A 12 -2.36 5.31 -3.43
C LEU A 12 -2.67 6.80 -3.30
N GLU A 13 -1.64 7.66 -3.23
CA GLU A 13 -1.80 9.12 -3.20
C GLU A 13 -2.47 9.65 -4.47
N GLU A 14 -1.99 9.23 -5.65
CA GLU A 14 -2.62 9.60 -6.91
C GLU A 14 -4.03 9.01 -7.08
N THR A 15 -4.25 7.78 -6.58
CA THR A 15 -5.59 7.18 -6.57
C THR A 15 -6.56 8.03 -5.75
N LEU A 16 -6.12 8.46 -4.57
CA LEU A 16 -6.89 9.30 -3.66
C LEU A 16 -7.27 10.63 -4.31
N ASP A 17 -6.35 11.30 -4.99
CA ASP A 17 -6.65 12.54 -5.72
C ASP A 17 -7.63 12.32 -6.87
N LYS A 18 -7.50 11.22 -7.63
CA LYS A 18 -8.45 10.88 -8.70
C LYS A 18 -9.85 10.58 -8.16
N VAL A 19 -9.96 9.83 -7.06
CA VAL A 19 -11.26 9.54 -6.42
C VAL A 19 -11.93 10.81 -5.91
N ARG A 20 -11.16 11.76 -5.33
CA ARG A 20 -11.69 13.08 -4.93
C ARG A 20 -12.32 13.82 -6.11
N LEU A 21 -11.68 13.78 -7.28
CA LEU A 21 -12.16 14.47 -8.49
C LEU A 21 -13.35 13.77 -9.15
N ARG A 22 -13.53 12.46 -8.94
CA ARG A 22 -14.58 11.65 -9.57
C ARG A 22 -15.89 11.59 -8.79
N ALA A 23 -15.90 12.05 -7.55
CA ALA A 23 -17.11 12.07 -6.74
C ALA A 23 -18.26 12.74 -7.49
N ASN A 24 -19.44 12.12 -7.47
CA ASN A 24 -20.64 12.74 -8.05
C ASN A 24 -21.07 13.95 -7.21
N ALA A 25 -22.14 14.63 -7.64
CA ALA A 25 -22.69 15.80 -6.94
C ALA A 25 -23.13 15.48 -5.48
N ASP A 26 -23.46 14.22 -5.20
CA ASP A 26 -23.88 13.74 -3.88
C ASP A 26 -22.71 13.29 -3.00
N GLY A 27 -21.46 13.37 -3.50
CA GLY A 27 -20.27 12.95 -2.76
C GLY A 27 -20.15 11.44 -2.65
N GLU A 28 -20.53 10.70 -3.69
CA GLU A 28 -20.47 9.24 -3.77
C GLU A 28 -19.59 8.77 -4.93
N CYS A 29 -19.01 7.58 -4.77
CA CYS A 29 -18.25 6.88 -5.80
C CYS A 29 -18.58 5.38 -5.78
N PHE A 30 -18.35 4.69 -6.89
CA PHE A 30 -18.36 3.24 -6.93
C PHE A 30 -17.03 2.69 -6.40
N GLY A 31 -17.04 1.50 -5.79
CA GLY A 31 -15.78 0.88 -5.40
C GLY A 31 -14.93 0.47 -6.61
N GLY A 32 -15.57 0.12 -7.73
CA GLY A 32 -14.93 -0.06 -9.02
C GLY A 32 -14.17 1.18 -9.52
N GLU A 33 -14.68 2.40 -9.28
CA GLU A 33 -14.00 3.64 -9.65
C GLU A 33 -12.67 3.84 -8.90
N ILE A 34 -12.54 3.27 -7.69
CA ILE A 34 -11.28 3.26 -6.93
C ILE A 34 -10.25 2.40 -7.65
N MET A 35 -10.64 1.23 -8.17
CA MET A 35 -9.75 0.35 -8.92
C MET A 35 -9.34 0.95 -10.27
N ASP A 36 -10.24 1.64 -10.95
CA ASP A 36 -9.91 2.34 -12.19
C ASP A 36 -8.98 3.52 -11.93
N ALA A 37 -9.23 4.31 -10.89
CA ALA A 37 -8.33 5.37 -10.45
C ALA A 37 -6.92 4.83 -10.11
N MET A 38 -6.84 3.66 -9.46
CA MET A 38 -5.57 3.01 -9.15
C MET A 38 -4.81 2.54 -10.38
N ARG A 39 -5.51 1.95 -11.36
CA ARG A 39 -4.90 1.54 -12.64
C ARG A 39 -4.38 2.75 -13.41
N GLU A 40 -5.14 3.84 -13.43
CA GLU A 40 -4.73 5.08 -14.10
C GLU A 40 -3.55 5.76 -13.41
N ALA A 41 -3.52 5.80 -12.08
CA ALA A 41 -2.38 6.27 -11.29
C ALA A 41 -1.11 5.45 -11.62
N ALA A 42 -1.22 4.13 -11.58
CA ALA A 42 -0.11 3.24 -11.91
C ALA A 42 0.39 3.41 -13.35
N ALA A 43 -0.52 3.58 -14.32
CA ALA A 43 -0.15 3.87 -15.70
C ALA A 43 0.62 5.19 -15.83
N GLY A 44 0.21 6.24 -15.10
CA GLY A 44 0.93 7.52 -15.02
C GLY A 44 2.36 7.38 -14.47
N LEU A 45 2.51 6.52 -13.46
CA LEU A 45 3.79 6.21 -12.82
C LEU A 45 4.64 5.16 -13.55
N ARG A 46 4.12 4.57 -14.64
CA ARG A 46 4.72 3.42 -15.35
C ARG A 46 4.97 2.22 -14.44
N ALA A 47 4.15 2.08 -13.40
CA ALA A 47 4.17 0.93 -12.51
C ALA A 47 3.59 -0.29 -13.21
N ASP A 48 4.14 -1.46 -12.93
CA ASP A 48 3.71 -2.69 -13.59
C ASP A 48 2.42 -3.28 -12.96
N ARG A 49 1.87 -4.30 -13.61
CA ARG A 49 0.64 -4.95 -13.16
C ARG A 49 0.80 -5.61 -11.78
N LEU A 50 1.96 -6.16 -11.46
CA LEU A 50 2.21 -6.79 -10.18
C LEU A 50 2.22 -5.73 -9.06
N GLU A 51 2.83 -4.57 -9.30
CA GLU A 51 2.79 -3.45 -8.36
C GLU A 51 1.35 -3.02 -8.07
N VAL A 52 0.50 -2.89 -9.09
CA VAL A 52 -0.94 -2.59 -8.89
C VAL A 52 -1.64 -3.65 -8.04
N LEU A 53 -1.38 -4.93 -8.28
CA LEU A 53 -2.00 -6.01 -7.51
C LEU A 53 -1.55 -6.01 -6.04
N LEU A 54 -0.27 -5.72 -5.79
CA LEU A 54 0.27 -5.61 -4.44
C LEU A 54 -0.29 -4.36 -3.73
N THR A 55 -0.38 -3.21 -4.40
CA THR A 55 -1.02 -2.01 -3.86
C THR A 55 -2.51 -2.22 -3.57
N ARG A 56 -3.22 -2.94 -4.43
CA ARG A 56 -4.61 -3.36 -4.16
C ARG A 56 -4.69 -4.24 -2.92
N ALA A 57 -3.76 -5.18 -2.74
CA ALA A 57 -3.75 -6.06 -1.58
C ALA A 57 -3.52 -5.28 -0.27
N VAL A 58 -2.74 -4.19 -0.31
CA VAL A 58 -2.61 -3.26 0.81
C VAL A 58 -3.94 -2.60 1.12
N LEU A 59 -4.61 -2.02 0.11
CA LEU A 59 -5.91 -1.37 0.31
C LEU A 59 -6.98 -2.33 0.85
N VAL A 60 -7.04 -3.56 0.33
CA VAL A 60 -7.97 -4.61 0.80
C VAL A 60 -7.73 -4.89 2.29
N GLN A 61 -6.49 -5.15 2.71
CA GLN A 61 -6.16 -5.40 4.12
C GLN A 61 -6.49 -4.20 5.02
N THR A 62 -6.26 -2.98 4.54
CA THR A 62 -6.67 -1.76 5.26
C THR A 62 -8.19 -1.72 5.44
N MET A 63 -8.96 -1.98 4.39
CA MET A 63 -10.42 -2.00 4.47
C MET A 63 -10.93 -3.07 5.45
N GLU A 64 -10.34 -4.27 5.43
CA GLU A 64 -10.64 -5.35 6.40
C GLU A 64 -10.37 -4.88 7.84
N SER A 65 -9.22 -4.26 8.08
CA SER A 65 -8.83 -3.75 9.42
C SER A 65 -9.78 -2.66 9.95
N LEU A 66 -10.46 -1.96 9.04
CA LEU A 66 -11.44 -0.92 9.35
C LEU A 66 -12.87 -1.45 9.43
N GLY A 67 -13.05 -2.78 9.33
CA GLY A 67 -14.32 -3.47 9.51
C GLY A 67 -15.11 -3.74 8.22
N GLU A 68 -14.52 -3.55 7.03
CA GLU A 68 -15.18 -3.94 5.78
C GLU A 68 -15.17 -5.47 5.64
N SER A 69 -16.32 -6.07 5.38
CA SER A 69 -16.46 -7.54 5.41
C SER A 69 -16.07 -8.18 4.06
N TYR A 70 -16.37 -7.52 2.94
CA TYR A 70 -16.05 -8.02 1.60
C TYR A 70 -15.32 -6.97 0.75
N PRO A 71 -14.15 -6.47 1.20
CA PRO A 71 -13.51 -5.33 0.56
C PRO A 71 -13.07 -5.58 -0.88
N ALA A 72 -12.71 -6.83 -1.20
CA ALA A 72 -12.39 -7.20 -2.57
C ALA A 72 -13.59 -7.08 -3.52
N GLU A 73 -14.78 -7.45 -3.05
CA GLU A 73 -16.05 -7.35 -3.79
C GLU A 73 -16.48 -5.90 -3.90
N VAL A 74 -16.38 -5.14 -2.80
CA VAL A 74 -16.62 -3.69 -2.80
C VAL A 74 -15.77 -2.99 -3.85
N LEU A 75 -14.47 -3.28 -3.95
CA LEU A 75 -13.58 -2.71 -4.97
C LEU A 75 -13.88 -3.17 -6.40
N GLN A 76 -14.73 -4.16 -6.59
CA GLN A 76 -15.20 -4.62 -7.90
C GLN A 76 -16.64 -4.18 -8.19
N ASP A 77 -17.29 -3.53 -7.22
CA ASP A 77 -18.69 -3.13 -7.29
C ASP A 77 -18.84 -1.83 -8.09
N TYR A 78 -19.57 -1.91 -9.20
CA TYR A 78 -19.99 -0.79 -10.05
C TYR A 78 -21.51 -0.54 -9.99
N GLU A 79 -22.21 -1.25 -9.12
CA GLU A 79 -23.66 -1.20 -8.99
C GLU A 79 -24.06 -0.45 -7.72
N ASN A 80 -23.33 -0.65 -6.62
CA ASN A 80 -23.59 0.02 -5.35
C ASN A 80 -22.59 1.14 -5.08
N ARG A 81 -23.13 2.35 -4.88
CA ARG A 81 -22.36 3.52 -4.51
C ARG A 81 -21.98 3.47 -3.04
N MET A 82 -20.80 4.01 -2.72
CA MET A 82 -20.38 4.30 -1.36
C MET A 82 -20.12 5.80 -1.18
N PRO A 83 -20.25 6.32 0.04
CA PRO A 83 -19.82 7.68 0.35
C PRO A 83 -18.34 7.86 0.02
N VAL A 84 -18.00 8.93 -0.71
CA VAL A 84 -16.60 9.23 -1.07
C VAL A 84 -15.75 9.40 0.18
N SER A 85 -16.30 9.94 1.26
CA SER A 85 -15.61 10.07 2.55
C SER A 85 -15.12 8.72 3.09
N LYS A 86 -15.87 7.64 2.86
CA LYS A 86 -15.49 6.27 3.23
C LYS A 86 -14.33 5.78 2.35
N ALA A 87 -14.41 5.97 1.03
CA ALA A 87 -13.32 5.65 0.11
C ALA A 87 -12.02 6.39 0.45
N LEU A 88 -12.11 7.70 0.73
CA LEU A 88 -10.96 8.53 1.09
C LEU A 88 -10.34 8.10 2.42
N LYS A 89 -11.17 7.69 3.38
CA LYS A 89 -10.68 7.11 4.64
C LYS A 89 -9.85 5.85 4.37
N TYR A 90 -10.37 4.92 3.58
CA TYR A 90 -9.63 3.69 3.23
C TYR A 90 -8.29 3.98 2.55
N LEU A 91 -8.29 4.89 1.58
CA LEU A 91 -7.06 5.27 0.87
C LEU A 91 -6.06 5.98 1.79
N SER A 92 -6.53 6.87 2.66
CA SER A 92 -5.65 7.60 3.60
C SER A 92 -5.01 6.65 4.61
N GLU A 93 -5.78 5.74 5.21
CA GLU A 93 -5.27 4.74 6.14
C GLU A 93 -4.31 3.77 5.43
N ALA A 94 -4.55 3.44 4.17
CA ALA A 94 -3.65 2.58 3.39
C ALA A 94 -2.32 3.28 3.10
N ILE A 95 -2.33 4.59 2.83
CA ILE A 95 -1.10 5.40 2.64
C ILE A 95 -0.27 5.41 3.92
N GLU A 96 -0.90 5.70 5.07
CA GLU A 96 -0.21 5.72 6.37
C GLU A 96 0.34 4.33 6.72
N TRP A 97 -0.45 3.28 6.53
CA TRP A 97 0.01 1.91 6.78
C TRP A 97 1.18 1.52 5.87
N THR A 98 1.12 1.87 4.58
CA THR A 98 2.24 1.67 3.63
C THR A 98 3.51 2.38 4.10
N ARG A 99 3.39 3.60 4.64
CA ARG A 99 4.53 4.37 5.16
C ARG A 99 5.15 3.67 6.38
N HIS A 100 4.33 3.16 7.29
CA HIS A 100 4.80 2.41 8.46
C HIS A 100 5.50 1.10 8.08
N LEU A 101 4.99 0.37 7.09
CA LEU A 101 5.61 -0.87 6.61
C LEU A 101 7.01 -0.61 6.05
N LYS A 102 7.17 0.43 5.21
CA LYS A 102 8.48 0.78 4.64
C LYS A 102 9.49 1.23 5.70
N GLN A 103 9.06 2.02 6.68
CA GLN A 103 9.93 2.42 7.80
C GLN A 103 10.39 1.21 8.63
N SER A 104 9.50 0.22 8.82
CA SER A 104 9.83 -1.00 9.56
C SER A 104 10.80 -1.89 8.79
N ASP A 105 10.67 -1.98 7.47
CA ASP A 105 11.60 -2.70 6.59
C ASP A 105 13.00 -2.05 6.60
N ASP A 106 13.08 -0.72 6.53
CA ASP A 106 14.35 0.01 6.57
C ASP A 106 15.08 -0.18 7.90
N VAL A 107 14.37 -0.13 9.03
CA VAL A 107 14.93 -0.40 10.37
C VAL A 107 15.40 -1.85 10.50
N SER A 108 14.65 -2.80 9.94
CA SER A 108 15.02 -4.22 9.99
C SER A 108 16.29 -4.49 9.18
N ARG A 109 16.39 -3.92 7.97
CA ARG A 109 17.59 -4.02 7.13
C ARG A 109 18.80 -3.32 7.75
N ALA A 110 18.61 -2.17 8.39
CA ALA A 110 19.69 -1.48 9.11
C ALA A 110 20.24 -2.34 10.26
N ASN A 111 19.37 -3.02 11.02
CA ASN A 111 19.77 -3.93 12.09
C ASN A 111 20.50 -5.18 11.56
N GLU A 112 20.07 -5.76 10.43
CA GLU A 112 20.77 -6.89 9.79
C GLU A 112 22.16 -6.49 9.29
N THR A 113 22.31 -5.28 8.76
CA THR A 113 23.59 -4.76 8.27
C THR A 113 24.55 -4.43 9.43
N GLY A 114 24.02 -3.94 10.56
CA GLY A 114 24.80 -3.74 11.79
C GLY A 114 25.27 -5.06 12.44
N ALA A 115 24.42 -6.08 12.46
CA ALA A 115 24.76 -7.39 13.03
C ALA A 115 25.87 -8.16 12.26
N LEU A 116 26.05 -7.86 10.96
CA LEU A 116 27.13 -8.45 10.15
C LEU A 116 28.49 -7.78 10.39
N ALA A 117 28.52 -6.55 10.91
CA ALA A 117 29.75 -5.82 11.20
C ALA A 117 30.41 -6.22 12.54
N GLU A 118 29.67 -6.88 13.44
CA GLU A 118 30.13 -7.23 14.80
C GLU A 118 30.51 -8.71 14.96
N ARG A 119 31.14 -9.34 13.97
CA ARG A 119 31.85 -10.61 14.21
C ARG A 119 33.28 -10.29 14.65
N PRO A 120 33.65 -10.49 15.92
CA PRO A 120 35.05 -10.36 16.33
C PRO A 120 35.81 -11.50 15.66
N THR A 121 36.70 -11.18 14.74
CA THR A 121 37.77 -12.10 14.31
C THR A 121 38.60 -12.45 15.54
N ALA A 122 38.33 -13.62 16.13
CA ALA A 122 39.14 -14.16 17.21
C ALA A 122 40.58 -14.36 16.70
N PRO A 123 41.61 -13.89 17.44
CA PRO A 123 42.99 -14.14 17.04
C PRO A 123 43.29 -15.63 17.20
N LEU A 124 43.75 -16.26 16.11
CA LEU A 124 44.31 -17.61 16.12
C LEU A 124 45.61 -17.60 16.92
N THR A 125 45.55 -18.06 18.17
CA THR A 125 46.75 -18.33 18.98
C THR A 125 47.45 -19.57 18.42
N MET A 126 48.50 -19.36 17.64
CA MET A 126 49.48 -20.40 17.30
C MET A 126 50.42 -20.58 18.50
N GLN A 127 50.29 -21.67 19.24
CA GLN A 127 51.34 -22.15 20.14
C GLN A 127 52.15 -23.22 19.40
N GLY A 128 53.44 -22.95 19.23
CA GLY A 128 54.49 -23.92 18.90
C GLY A 128 55.43 -24.08 20.06
#